data_AF-A0A9X0TR92-F1
#
_entry.id   AF-A0A9X0TR92-F1
#
_cell.length_a   1.000
_cell.length_b   1.000
_cell.length_c   1.000
_cell.angle_alpha   90.00
_cell.angle_beta   90.00
_cell.angle_gamma   90.00
#
_symmetry.space_group_name_H-M   'P 1'
#
loop_
_entity.id
_entity.type
_entity.pdbx_description
1 polymer ?
#
loop_
_entity_poly.entity_id
_entity_poly.type
_entity_poly.pdbx_seq_one_letter_code
_entity_poly.pdbx_strand_id
1 'polypeptide(L)'
;MAETMIERVARAICVASGLDPDRPFSSSNYSKETEPQEFAWHEYLPEARAAINAMREPTRAMHEAGLETTGMPGNTFRDMIDAALKE
;
A
#
# COMPACT_ATOMS: atom_id res chain seq x y z
N MET A 1 16.77 -2.90 1.61
CA MET A 1 16.06 -2.04 0.64
C MET A 1 14.82 -1.56 1.34
N ALA A 2 14.55 -0.25 1.35
CA ALA A 2 13.34 0.25 1.99
C ALA A 2 12.14 -0.12 1.12
N GLU A 3 11.22 -0.92 1.65
CA GLU A 3 9.95 -1.26 0.98
C GLU A 3 9.21 0.04 0.68
N THR A 4 8.88 0.26 -0.59
CA THR A 4 8.13 1.47 -0.98
C THR A 4 6.70 1.40 -0.46
N MET A 5 6.04 2.55 -0.25
CA MET A 5 4.63 2.55 0.20
C MET A 5 3.70 1.81 -0.77
N ILE A 6 3.98 1.90 -2.07
CA ILE A 6 3.25 1.16 -3.10
C ILE A 6 3.43 -0.35 -2.96
N GLU A 7 4.64 -0.84 -2.68
CA GLU A 7 4.89 -2.24 -2.39
C GLU A 7 4.17 -2.70 -1.13
N ARG A 8 4.21 -1.91 -0.05
CA ARG A 8 3.51 -2.23 1.20
C ARG A 8 2.00 -2.36 1.00
N VAL A 9 1.39 -1.45 0.23
CA VAL A 9 -0.05 -1.50 -0.09
C VAL A 9 -0.36 -2.68 -1.00
N ALA A 10 0.45 -2.93 -2.03
CA ALA A 10 0.25 -4.07 -2.92
C ALA A 10 0.35 -5.41 -2.17
N ARG A 11 1.33 -5.56 -1.27
CA ARG A 11 1.46 -6.72 -0.37
C ARG A 11 0.23 -6.87 0.52
N ALA A 12 -0.29 -5.78 1.09
CA ALA A 12 -1.50 -5.81 1.91
C ALA A 12 -2.76 -6.24 1.12
N ILE A 13 -2.93 -5.76 -0.12
CA ILE A 13 -4.03 -6.18 -1.01
C ILE A 13 -3.89 -7.67 -1.38
N CYS A 14 -2.66 -8.12 -1.64
CA CYS A 14 -2.37 -9.53 -1.92
C CYS A 14 -2.77 -10.44 -0.75
N VAL A 15 -2.38 -10.07 0.48
CA VAL A 15 -2.78 -10.78 1.71
C VAL A 15 -4.30 -10.75 1.90
N ALA A 16 -4.95 -9.61 1.67
CA ALA A 16 -6.42 -9.49 1.76
C ALA A 16 -7.14 -10.36 0.71
N SER A 17 -6.51 -10.61 -0.44
CA SER A 17 -6.99 -11.50 -1.49
C SER A 17 -6.76 -13.00 -1.18
N GLY A 18 -6.13 -13.32 -0.05
CA GLY A 18 -5.83 -14.70 0.37
C GLY A 18 -4.60 -15.31 -0.32
N LEU A 19 -3.76 -14.49 -0.96
CA LEU A 19 -2.50 -14.92 -1.56
C LEU A 19 -1.32 -14.54 -0.66
N ASP A 20 -0.30 -15.38 -0.65
CA ASP A 20 0.98 -15.06 -0.02
C ASP A 20 1.74 -14.09 -0.94
N PRO A 21 2.06 -12.86 -0.47
CA PRO A 21 2.69 -11.85 -1.30
C PRO A 21 4.09 -12.24 -1.73
N ASP A 22 4.84 -12.97 -0.90
CA ASP A 22 6.21 -13.42 -1.18
C ASP A 22 6.22 -14.74 -1.97
N ARG A 23 5.05 -15.28 -2.30
CA ARG A 23 4.95 -16.38 -3.25
C ARG A 23 5.45 -15.92 -4.61
N PRO A 24 6.38 -16.66 -5.23
CA PRO A 24 6.78 -16.39 -6.59
C PRO A 24 5.59 -16.57 -7.53
N PHE A 25 5.33 -15.56 -8.35
CA PHE A 25 4.37 -15.62 -9.42
C PHE A 25 4.91 -16.61 -10.46
N SER A 26 4.29 -17.78 -10.52
CA SER A 26 4.68 -18.84 -11.45
C SER A 26 4.11 -18.51 -12.82
N SER A 27 4.67 -17.52 -13.51
CA SER A 27 4.52 -17.44 -14.97
C SER A 27 5.33 -18.60 -15.57
N SER A 28 4.71 -19.77 -15.61
CA SER A 28 5.26 -20.94 -16.27
C SER A 28 5.42 -20.63 -17.76
N ASN A 29 6.57 -20.09 -18.16
CA ASN A 29 7.19 -20.29 -19.48
C ASN A 29 8.49 -19.51 -19.77
N TYR A 30 9.13 -18.81 -18.82
CA TYR A 30 10.43 -18.17 -19.10
C TYR A 30 11.48 -18.49 -18.04
N SER A 31 12.30 -19.49 -18.35
CA SER A 31 13.63 -19.64 -17.78
C SER A 31 14.47 -18.45 -18.22
N LYS A 32 14.59 -17.42 -17.38
CA LYS A 32 15.67 -16.44 -17.51
C LYS A 32 16.23 -16.16 -16.13
N GLU A 33 17.45 -16.62 -15.92
CA GLU A 33 18.34 -16.38 -14.76
C GLU A 33 18.70 -14.89 -14.57
N THR A 34 17.85 -13.95 -15.01
CA THR A 34 18.19 -12.52 -15.08
C THR A 34 16.98 -11.60 -14.93
N GLU A 35 15.75 -12.11 -14.84
CA GLU A 35 14.59 -11.25 -14.54
C GLU A 35 14.25 -11.34 -13.04
N PRO A 36 13.90 -10.21 -12.40
CA PRO A 36 13.47 -10.23 -11.02
C PRO A 36 12.28 -11.18 -10.90
N GLN A 37 12.37 -12.13 -9.97
CA GLN A 37 11.29 -13.07 -9.70
C GLN A 37 10.05 -12.25 -9.33
N GLU A 38 9.07 -12.19 -10.25
CA GLU A 38 7.84 -11.46 -9.99
C GLU A 38 7.13 -12.17 -8.84
N PHE A 39 6.80 -11.42 -7.81
CA PHE A 39 6.09 -11.91 -6.63
C PHE A 39 4.60 -11.68 -6.82
N ALA A 40 3.75 -12.48 -6.17
CA ALA A 40 2.29 -12.36 -6.28
C ALA A 40 1.77 -10.94 -6.00
N TRP A 41 2.45 -10.16 -5.16
CA TRP A 41 2.08 -8.76 -4.89
C TRP A 41 2.24 -7.84 -6.11
N HIS A 42 3.07 -8.17 -7.12
CA HIS A 42 3.28 -7.34 -8.31
C HIS A 42 1.98 -7.15 -9.12
N GLU A 43 1.12 -8.16 -9.16
CA GLU A 43 -0.18 -8.06 -9.85
C GLU A 43 -1.09 -6.99 -9.25
N TYR A 44 -0.89 -6.63 -7.98
CA TYR A 44 -1.68 -5.65 -7.24
C TYR A 44 -1.07 -4.24 -7.25
N LEU A 45 0.00 -4.01 -8.02
CA LEU A 45 0.61 -2.69 -8.20
C LEU A 45 -0.37 -1.63 -8.76
N PRO A 46 -1.22 -1.93 -9.76
CA PRO A 46 -2.22 -0.99 -10.25
C PRO A 46 -3.22 -0.57 -9.18
N GLU A 47 -3.75 -1.52 -8.41
CA GLU A 47 -4.70 -1.32 -7.32
C GLU A 47 -4.06 -0.52 -6.19
N ALA A 48 -2.80 -0.84 -5.84
CA ALA A 48 -2.05 -0.08 -4.86
C ALA A 48 -1.85 1.38 -5.28
N ARG A 49 -1.57 1.64 -6.57
CA ARG A 49 -1.50 3.02 -7.10
C ARG A 49 -2.85 3.72 -7.03
N ALA A 50 -3.93 3.05 -7.41
CA ALA A 50 -5.26 3.60 -7.36
C ALA A 50 -5.68 3.97 -5.93
N ALA A 51 -5.43 3.07 -4.96
CA ALA A 51 -5.70 3.30 -3.56
C ALA A 51 -4.90 4.49 -2.99
N ILE A 52 -3.59 4.54 -3.27
CA ILE A 52 -2.74 5.67 -2.83
C ILE A 52 -3.19 6.98 -3.47
N ASN A 53 -3.53 6.99 -4.76
CA ASN A 53 -4.04 8.17 -5.43
C ASN A 53 -5.39 8.63 -4.85
N ALA A 54 -6.28 7.72 -4.47
CA ALA A 54 -7.54 8.07 -3.82
C ALA A 54 -7.33 8.74 -2.45
N MET A 55 -6.31 8.32 -1.71
CA MET A 55 -5.92 8.94 -0.43
C MET A 55 -5.17 10.27 -0.57
N ARG A 56 -4.85 10.69 -1.81
CA ARG A 56 -4.11 11.94 -2.05
C ARG A 56 -4.88 13.17 -1.58
N GLU A 57 -6.20 13.14 -1.70
CA GLU A 57 -7.09 14.21 -1.22
C GLU A 57 -7.76 13.74 0.08
N PRO A 58 -7.33 14.26 1.26
CA PRO A 58 -7.88 13.83 2.54
C PRO A 58 -9.35 14.23 2.68
N THR A 59 -10.14 13.39 3.35
CA THR A 59 -11.52 13.73 3.71
C THR A 59 -11.55 14.82 4.80
N ARG A 60 -12.72 15.39 5.07
CA ARG A 60 -12.86 16.42 6.12
C ARG A 60 -12.44 15.88 7.50
N ALA A 61 -12.82 14.64 7.81
CA ALA A 61 -12.45 13.98 9.08
C ALA A 61 -10.93 13.81 9.21
N MET A 62 -10.25 13.41 8.13
CA MET A 62 -8.79 13.37 8.09
C MET A 62 -8.19 14.76 8.34
N HIS A 63 -8.70 15.78 7.65
CA HIS A 63 -8.19 17.15 7.79
C HIS A 63 -8.33 17.68 9.23
N GLU A 64 -9.47 17.44 9.87
CA GLU A 64 -9.71 17.80 11.27
C GLU A 64 -8.74 17.07 12.22
N ALA A 65 -8.59 15.75 12.07
CA ALA A 65 -7.63 14.96 12.87
C ALA A 65 -6.18 15.45 12.69
N GLY A 66 -5.81 15.84 11.47
CA GLY A 66 -4.49 16.39 11.18
C GLY A 66 -4.22 17.73 11.88
N LEU A 67 -5.24 18.58 12.04
CA LEU A 67 -5.14 19.86 12.75
C LEU A 67 -5.06 19.68 14.27
N GLU A 68 -5.75 18.70 14.83
CA GLU A 68 -5.73 18.39 16.26
C GLU A 68 -4.40 17.77 16.73
N THR A 69 -3.66 17.16 15.80
CA THR A 69 -2.38 16.52 16.11
C THR A 69 -1.29 17.57 16.31
N THR A 70 -1.10 18.01 17.56
CA THR A 70 -0.12 19.03 17.95
C THR A 70 1.32 18.61 17.62
N GLY A 71 1.87 19.09 16.51
CA GLY A 71 3.31 19.35 16.30
C GLY A 71 4.23 18.18 15.94
N MET A 72 3.76 16.93 15.85
CA MET A 72 4.58 15.80 15.38
C MET A 72 4.09 15.25 14.04
N PRO A 73 4.78 15.52 12.91
CA PRO A 73 4.33 15.18 11.56
C PRO A 73 4.03 13.68 11.35
N GLY A 74 4.75 12.81 12.06
CA GLY A 74 4.57 11.35 11.97
C GLY A 74 3.26 10.87 12.59
N ASN A 75 2.79 11.53 13.66
CA ASN A 75 1.50 11.20 14.26
C ASN A 75 0.36 11.77 13.41
N THR A 76 0.54 12.97 12.84
CA THR A 76 -0.47 13.62 12.00
C THR A 76 -0.94 12.71 10.87
N PHE A 77 -0.02 12.10 10.12
CA PHE A 77 -0.41 11.19 9.03
C PHE A 77 -1.12 9.93 9.54
N ARG A 78 -0.71 9.39 10.69
CA ARG A 78 -1.37 8.24 11.31
C ARG A 78 -2.78 8.57 11.76
N ASP A 79 -2.97 9.68 12.47
CA ASP A 79 -4.25 10.13 12.98
C ASP A 79 -5.23 10.45 11.83
N MET A 80 -4.72 11.02 10.74
CA MET A 80 -5.46 11.19 9.49
C MET A 80 -5.94 9.85 8.93
N ILE A 81 -5.06 8.85 8.79
CA ILE A 81 -5.44 7.52 8.27
C ILE A 81 -6.42 6.81 9.21
N ASP A 82 -6.22 6.90 10.53
CA ASP A 82 -7.11 6.31 11.53
C ASP A 82 -8.50 6.97 11.53
N ALA A 83 -8.59 8.26 11.22
CA ALA A 83 -9.87 8.94 11.01
C ALA A 83 -10.57 8.44 9.75
N ALA A 84 -9.86 8.27 8.63
CA ALA A 84 -10.41 7.75 7.38
C ALA A 84 -10.98 6.32 7.55
N LEU A 85 -10.32 5.48 8.35
CA LEU A 85 -10.76 4.10 8.60
C LEU A 85 -12.00 3.99 9.51
N LYS A 86 -12.45 5.09 10.12
CA LYS A 86 -13.62 5.13 11.02
C LYS A 86 -14.88 5.70 10.36
N GLU A 87 -14.77 6.24 9.14
CA GLU A 87 -15.91 6.71 8.33
C GLU A 87 -16.76 5.51 7.84
#